data_AF-A0A1G8SXH2-F1
#
_entry.id   AF-A0A1G8SXH2-F1
#
_cell.length_a   1.000
_cell.length_b   1.000
_cell.length_c   1.000
_cell.angle_alpha   90.00
_cell.angle_beta   90.00
_cell.angle_gamma   90.00
#
_symmetry.space_group_name_H-M   'P 1'
#
loop_
_entity.id
_entity.type
_entity.pdbx_description
1 polymer ?
#
loop_
_entity_poly.entity_id
_entity_poly.type
_entity_poly.pdbx_seq_one_letter_code
_entity_poly.pdbx_strand_id
1 'polypeptide(L)' 'MNEELLKLLSKPTASVPDVGRIIYGLSRNASYDAANRGDIPTIQIGKLKKVPTAMLREKLGLAVPA' A
#
# COMPACT_ATOMS: atom_id res chain seq x y z
N MET A 1 -3.35 -1.55 -18.40
CA MET A 1 -2.72 -1.13 -17.13
C MET A 1 -3.83 -0.52 -16.27
N ASN A 2 -4.06 -0.99 -15.04
CA ASN A 2 -5.21 -0.57 -14.25
C ASN A 2 -5.04 0.90 -13.77
N GLU A 3 -5.97 1.80 -14.10
CA GLU A 3 -5.85 3.24 -13.81
C GLU A 3 -5.75 3.54 -12.31
N GLU A 4 -6.48 2.77 -11.48
CA GLU A 4 -6.45 2.90 -10.02
C GLU A 4 -5.07 2.61 -9.44
N LEU A 5 -4.34 1.65 -10.00
CA LEU A 5 -2.99 1.30 -9.55
C LEU A 5 -2.02 2.45 -9.82
N LEU A 6 -2.06 3.02 -11.03
CA LEU A 6 -1.22 4.15 -11.40
C LEU A 6 -1.48 5.36 -10.50
N LYS A 7 -2.76 5.65 -10.22
CA LYS A 7 -3.16 6.74 -9.33
C LYS A 7 -2.76 6.51 -7.88
N LEU A 8 -2.73 5.25 -7.43
CA LEU A 8 -2.29 4.92 -6.08
C LEU A 8 -0.78 5.05 -5.96
N LEU A 9 -0.04 4.53 -6.94
CA LEU A 9 1.42 4.60 -6.96
C LEU A 9 1.94 6.01 -7.22
N SER A 10 1.20 6.91 -7.88
CA SER A 10 1.63 8.29 -8.09
C SER A 10 1.69 9.14 -6.82
N LYS A 11 1.01 8.72 -5.76
CA LYS A 11 1.02 9.42 -4.46
C LYS A 11 2.17 8.93 -3.59
N PRO A 12 2.76 9.78 -2.72
CA PRO A 12 3.79 9.35 -1.77
C PRO A 12 3.30 8.35 -0.72
N THR A 13 2.02 8.46 -0.33
CA THR A 13 1.38 7.57 0.65
C THR A 13 -0.02 7.18 0.23
N ALA A 14 -0.42 5.98 0.62
CA ALA A 14 -1.76 5.43 0.43
C ALA A 14 -2.35 4.93 1.75
N SER A 15 -3.66 4.69 1.77
CA SER A 15 -4.31 4.05 2.91
C SER A 15 -4.14 2.53 2.84
N VAL A 16 -4.12 1.87 4.00
CA VAL A 16 -4.08 0.40 4.09
C VAL A 16 -5.21 -0.28 3.30
N PRO A 17 -6.49 0.11 3.43
CA PRO A 17 -7.57 -0.56 2.70
C PRO A 17 -7.52 -0.34 1.19
N ASP A 18 -7.07 0.82 0.71
CA ASP A 18 -6.92 1.06 -0.73
C ASP A 18 -5.83 0.15 -1.31
N VAL A 19 -4.69 0.04 -0.62
CA VAL A 19 -3.58 -0.84 -1.03
C VAL A 19 -4.02 -2.30 -1.01
N GLY A 20 -4.68 -2.74 0.06
CA GLY A 20 -5.17 -4.11 0.17
C GLY A 20 -6.15 -4.46 -0.95
N ARG A 21 -7.11 -3.59 -1.25
CA ARG A 21 -8.08 -3.81 -2.35
C ARG A 21 -7.41 -3.82 -3.72
N ILE A 22 -6.63 -2.78 -4.03
CA ILE A 22 -6.14 -2.51 -5.39
C ILE A 22 -4.96 -3.42 -5.76
N ILE A 23 -4.07 -3.72 -4.81
CA ILE A 23 -2.86 -4.51 -5.08
C ILE A 23 -3.04 -5.98 -4.71
N TYR A 24 -3.65 -6.27 -3.57
CA TYR A 24 -3.69 -7.62 -3.01
C TYR A 24 -5.08 -8.29 -3.10
N GLY A 25 -6.10 -7.60 -3.61
CA GLY A 25 -7.47 -8.13 -3.69
C GLY A 25 -8.11 -8.41 -2.33
N LEU A 26 -7.64 -7.77 -1.26
CA LEU A 26 -8.07 -8.01 0.11
C LEU A 26 -9.31 -7.18 0.48
N SER A 27 -10.13 -7.73 1.38
CA SER A 27 -11.15 -6.97 2.09
C SER A 27 -10.52 -5.97 3.05
N ARG A 28 -11.29 -4.98 3.53
CA ARG A 28 -10.81 -3.95 4.46
C ARG A 28 -10.15 -4.56 5.71
N ASN A 29 -10.78 -5.54 6.34
CA ASN A 29 -10.26 -6.15 7.56
C ASN A 29 -8.99 -6.95 7.28
N ALA A 30 -9.00 -7.78 6.24
CA ALA A 30 -7.82 -8.53 5.81
C ALA A 30 -6.64 -7.60 5.45
N SER A 31 -6.91 -6.41 4.94
CA SER A 31 -5.89 -5.38 4.67
C SER A 31 -5.24 -4.89 5.96
N TYR A 32 -6.02 -4.63 7.01
CA TYR A 32 -5.47 -4.24 8.31
C TYR A 32 -4.72 -5.38 8.99
N ASP A 33 -5.21 -6.62 8.88
CA ASP A 33 -4.52 -7.80 9.41
C ASP A 33 -3.17 -7.98 8.73
N ALA A 34 -3.13 -7.89 7.39
CA ALA A 34 -1.89 -7.90 6.62
C ALA A 34 -0.93 -6.76 7.01
N ALA A 35 -1.45 -5.55 7.25
CA ALA A 35 -0.64 -4.43 7.74
C ALA A 35 -0.11 -4.65 9.17
N ASN A 36 -0.87 -5.32 10.03
CA ASN A 36 -0.44 -5.65 11.40
C ASN A 36 0.61 -6.77 11.41
N ARG A 37 0.55 -7.71 10.47
CA ARG A 37 1.57 -8.76 10.29
C ARG A 37 2.86 -8.27 9.63
N GLY A 38 2.86 -7.08 9.03
CA GLY A 38 3.99 -6.55 8.24
C GLY A 38 4.00 -7.00 6.78
N ASP A 39 2.94 -7.69 6.32
CA ASP A 39 2.75 -8.06 4.91
C ASP A 39 2.59 -6.79 4.04
N ILE A 40 1.91 -5.76 4.57
CA ILE A 40 1.82 -4.44 3.95
C ILE A 40 2.77 -3.48 4.69
N PRO A 41 3.73 -2.84 4.00
CA PRO A 41 4.67 -1.93 4.66
C PRO A 41 3.94 -0.67 5.12
N THR A 42 3.83 -0.47 6.44
CA THR A 42 3.16 0.72 6.99
C THR A 42 4.07 1.55 7.87
N ILE A 43 3.86 2.86 7.83
CA ILE A 43 4.35 3.81 8.84
C ILE A 43 3.17 4.26 9.70
N GLN A 44 3.44 4.50 10.98
CA GLN A 44 2.47 5.01 11.93
C GLN A 44 2.86 6.41 12.38
N ILE A 45 1.95 7.36 12.17
CA ILE A 45 2.09 8.76 12.57
C ILE A 45 0.95 9.06 13.55
N GLY A 46 1.23 8.95 14.85
CA GLY A 46 0.21 9.00 15.89
C GLY A 46 -0.82 7.88 15.73
N LYS A 47 -2.09 8.24 15.53
CA LYS A 47 -3.20 7.29 15.27
C LYS A 47 -3.36 6.93 13.78
N LEU A 48 -2.61 7.58 12.90
CA LEU A 48 -2.75 7.40 11.45
C LEU A 48 -1.76 6.34 10.95
N LYS A 49 -2.29 5.27 10.34
CA LYS A 49 -1.50 4.23 9.68
C LYS A 49 -1.54 4.44 8.16
N LYS A 50 -0.38 4.65 7.54
CA LYS A 50 -0.23 4.90 6.09
C LYS A 50 0.74 3.92 5.47
N VAL A 51 0.58 3.67 4.18
CA VAL A 51 1.48 2.85 3.36
C VAL A 51 2.31 3.77 2.48
N PRO A 52 3.62 3.91 2.71
CA PRO A 52 4.51 4.62 1.78
C PRO A 52 4.65 3.83 0.49
N THR A 53 4.40 4.49 -0.64
CA THR A 53 4.39 3.81 -1.95
C THR A 53 5.80 3.44 -2.40
N ALA A 54 6.84 4.15 -1.95
CA ALA A 54 8.24 3.78 -2.19
C ALA A 54 8.55 2.37 -1.66
N MET A 55 8.31 2.13 -0.36
CA MET A 55 8.50 0.80 0.25
C MET A 55 7.61 -0.27 -0.38
N LEU A 56 6.39 0.09 -0.77
CA LEU A 56 5.48 -0.83 -1.45
C LEU A 56 6.01 -1.27 -2.82
N ARG A 57 6.56 -0.33 -3.60
CA ARG A 57 7.20 -0.63 -4.90
C ARG A 57 8.40 -1.56 -4.73
N GLU A 58 9.28 -1.26 -3.77
CA GLU A 58 10.43 -2.11 -3.44
C GLU A 58 10.01 -3.53 -3.06
N LYS A 59 8.99 -3.66 -2.20
CA LYS A 59 8.50 -4.97 -1.74
C LYS A 59 7.87 -5.80 -2.87
N LEU A 60 7.30 -5.14 -3.89
CA LEU A 60 6.72 -5.80 -5.06
C LEU A 60 7.75 -6.05 -6.18
N GLY A 61 9.01 -5.66 -5.99
CA GLY A 61 10.03 -5.75 -7.05
C GLY A 61 9.74 -4.83 -8.24
N LEU A 62 8.90 -3.82 -8.07
CA LEU A 62 8.59 -2.84 -9.11
C LEU A 62 9.68 -1.78 -9.10
N ALA A 63 10.43 -1.68 -10.20
CA ALA A 63 11.44 -0.65 -10.36
C ALA A 63 10.81 0.75 -10.17
N VAL A 64 11.49 1.61 -9.41
CA VAL A 64 11.09 3.01 -9.26
C VAL A 64 11.16 3.65 -10.65
N PRO A 65 10.07 4.18 -11.22
CA PRO A 65 10.22 5.08 -12.36
C PRO A 65 11.01 6.29 -11.87
N ALA A 66 12.20 6.47 -12.45
CA ALA A 66 13.05 7.63 -12.25
C ALA A 66 12.30 8.94 -12.51
#